data_AF-A0A820AKN3-F1
#
_entry.id   AF-A0A820AKN3-F1
#
_cell.length_a   1.000
_cell.length_b   1.000
_cell.length_c   1.000
_cell.angle_alpha   90.00
_cell.angle_beta   90.00
_cell.angle_gamma   90.00
#
_symmetry.space_group_name_H-M   'P 1'
#
loop_
_entity.id
_entity.type
_entity.pdbx_description
1 polymer ?
#
loop_
_entity_poly.entity_id
_entity_poly.type
_entity_poly.pdbx_seq_one_letter_code
_entity_poly.pdbx_strand_id
1 'polypeptide(L)'
;MNPFSIINPSTDEEICQVEEGTKSDLDKAIEAAEKGFQYDSPWRKFDPAARAQLIRKLADLLPRVVDYLATVMLALKLGSALVRGNVVILKPAEQTPLTALFCASAIKEAGFPP
;
A
#
# COMPACT_ATOMS: atom_id res chain seq x y z
N MET A 1 7.07 3.58 20.59
CA MET A 1 6.92 4.26 19.31
C MET A 1 6.26 5.59 19.59
N ASN A 2 6.68 6.64 18.90
CA ASN A 2 6.09 7.97 19.06
C ASN A 2 5.17 8.20 17.85
N PRO A 3 3.85 8.11 18.02
CA PRO A 3 2.94 8.40 16.94
C PRO A 3 2.92 9.92 16.66
N PHE A 4 2.58 10.30 15.43
CA PHE A 4 2.43 11.69 15.02
C PHE A 4 0.97 12.00 14.65
N SER A 5 0.53 13.22 14.91
CA SER A 5 -0.84 13.67 14.67
C SER A 5 -1.06 14.03 13.20
N ILE A 6 -2.18 13.56 12.64
CA ILE A 6 -2.68 13.98 11.33
C ILE A 6 -3.67 15.11 11.56
N ILE A 7 -3.36 16.27 11.01
CA ILE A 7 -4.15 17.49 11.19
C ILE A 7 -4.99 17.74 9.95
N ASN A 8 -6.26 18.12 10.13
CA ASN A 8 -7.08 18.64 9.05
C ASN A 8 -6.61 20.06 8.70
N PRO A 9 -6.04 20.31 7.51
CA PRO A 9 -5.51 21.63 7.16
C PRO A 9 -6.58 22.71 7.00
N SER A 10 -7.87 22.35 6.98
CA SER A 10 -8.98 23.31 6.87
C SER A 10 -9.53 23.75 8.22
N THR A 11 -9.31 22.99 9.30
CA THR A 11 -9.84 23.27 10.64
C THR A 11 -8.76 23.35 11.73
N ASP A 12 -7.53 22.95 11.42
CA ASP A 12 -6.42 22.76 12.36
C ASP A 12 -6.72 21.75 13.49
N GLU A 13 -7.79 20.97 13.36
CA GLU A 13 -8.15 19.92 14.31
C GLU A 13 -7.42 18.61 13.99
N GLU A 14 -7.05 17.88 15.05
CA GLU A 14 -6.49 16.54 14.91
C GLU A 14 -7.55 15.54 14.43
N ILE A 15 -7.22 14.79 13.37
CA ILE A 15 -8.06 13.72 12.83
C ILE A 15 -7.78 12.41 13.59
N CYS A 16 -6.51 12.03 13.66
CA CYS A 16 -6.04 10.82 14.35
C CYS A 16 -4.52 10.83 14.50
N GLN A 17 -3.99 9.82 15.20
CA GLN A 17 -2.55 9.57 15.32
C GLN A 17 -2.12 8.37 14.47
N VAL A 18 -0.93 8.45 13.87
CA VAL A 18 -0.33 7.39 13.05
C VAL A 18 1.05 7.04 13.59
N GLU A 19 1.38 5.76 13.59
CA GLU A 19 2.70 5.27 14.02
C GLU A 19 3.81 5.76 13.07
N GLU A 20 4.90 6.24 13.66
CA GLU A 20 6.11 6.61 12.92
C GLU A 20 6.96 5.36 12.65
N GLY A 21 7.18 5.07 11.36
CA GLY A 21 7.99 3.93 10.94
C GLY A 21 9.46 4.11 11.31
N THR A 22 10.05 3.10 11.95
CA THR A 22 11.47 3.13 12.33
C THR A 22 12.35 2.46 11.29
N LYS A 23 13.67 2.58 11.45
CA LYS A 23 14.64 1.79 10.66
C LYS A 23 14.37 0.29 10.76
N SER A 24 14.01 -0.22 11.94
CA SER A 24 13.73 -1.65 12.12
C SER A 24 12.51 -2.10 11.31
N ASP A 25 11.51 -1.24 11.14
CA ASP A 25 10.32 -1.57 10.35
C ASP A 25 10.63 -1.53 8.85
N LEU A 26 11.50 -0.60 8.43
CA LEU A 26 12.04 -0.60 7.07
C LEU A 26 12.82 -1.88 6.78
N ASP A 27 13.70 -2.32 7.68
CA ASP A 27 14.48 -3.54 7.52
C ASP A 27 13.56 -4.77 7.34
N LYS A 28 12.49 -4.87 8.15
CA LYS A 28 11.47 -5.94 7.99
C LYS A 28 10.74 -5.85 6.66
N ALA A 29 10.40 -4.64 6.21
CA ALA A 29 9.74 -4.44 4.92
C ALA A 29 10.64 -4.83 3.74
N ILE A 30 11.95 -4.55 3.84
CA ILE A 30 12.95 -4.99 2.86
C ILE A 30 13.05 -6.51 2.84
N GLU A 31 13.17 -7.15 4.00
CA GLU A 31 13.23 -8.62 4.08
C GLU A 31 11.99 -9.28 3.47
N ALA A 32 10.79 -8.77 3.77
CA ALA A 32 9.54 -9.25 3.19
C ALA A 32 9.51 -9.03 1.67
N ALA A 33 9.93 -7.86 1.20
CA ALA A 33 9.96 -7.54 -0.22
C ALA A 33 10.93 -8.42 -1.01
N GLU A 34 12.11 -8.70 -0.44
CA GLU A 34 13.09 -9.62 -1.01
C GLU A 34 12.50 -11.03 -1.13
N LYS A 35 11.89 -11.56 -0.06
CA LYS A 35 11.21 -12.86 -0.08
C LYS A 35 10.10 -12.93 -1.13
N GLY A 36 9.26 -11.91 -1.22
CA GLY A 36 8.20 -11.81 -2.22
C GLY A 36 8.71 -11.65 -3.66
N PHE A 37 9.96 -11.20 -3.85
CA PHE A 37 10.57 -11.03 -5.17
C PHE A 37 11.43 -12.21 -5.62
N GLN A 38 11.75 -13.15 -4.72
CA GLN A 38 12.48 -14.39 -5.08
C GLN A 38 11.75 -15.17 -6.16
N TYR A 39 12.50 -15.78 -7.08
CA TYR A 39 11.97 -16.45 -8.27
C TYR A 39 10.94 -17.54 -7.93
N ASP A 40 11.15 -18.23 -6.82
CA ASP A 40 10.31 -19.34 -6.38
C ASP A 40 9.13 -18.92 -5.50
N SER A 41 9.02 -17.63 -5.15
CA SER A 41 7.93 -17.09 -4.35
C SER A 41 6.56 -17.22 -5.04
N PRO A 42 5.46 -17.32 -4.25
CA PRO A 42 4.11 -17.38 -4.81
C PRO A 42 3.78 -16.21 -5.73
N TRP A 43 4.19 -14.99 -5.35
CA TRP A 43 3.91 -13.77 -6.12
C TRP A 43 4.58 -13.79 -7.51
N ARG A 44 5.85 -14.22 -7.59
CA ARG A 44 6.58 -14.33 -8.85
C ARG A 44 6.06 -15.44 -9.75
N LYS A 45 5.53 -16.52 -9.15
CA LYS A 45 4.96 -17.66 -9.87
C LYS A 45 3.51 -17.50 -10.29
N PHE A 46 2.80 -16.47 -9.84
CA PHE A 46 1.44 -16.25 -10.28
C PHE A 46 1.36 -16.13 -11.81
N ASP A 47 0.36 -16.80 -12.36
CA ASP A 47 -0.05 -16.57 -13.74
C ASP A 47 -0.44 -15.09 -13.93
N PRO A 48 -0.13 -14.45 -15.07
CA PRO A 48 -0.54 -13.08 -15.33
C PRO A 48 -2.03 -12.80 -15.10
N ALA A 49 -2.92 -13.76 -15.42
CA ALA A 49 -4.35 -13.63 -15.19
C ALA A 49 -4.69 -13.66 -13.68
N ALA A 50 -4.02 -14.50 -12.90
CA ALA A 50 -4.19 -14.53 -11.45
C ALA A 50 -3.77 -13.20 -10.80
N ARG A 51 -2.64 -12.61 -11.24
CA ARG A 51 -2.26 -11.25 -10.80
C ARG A 51 -3.31 -10.21 -11.21
N ALA A 52 -3.80 -10.26 -12.45
CA ALA A 52 -4.81 -9.33 -12.93
C ALA A 52 -6.12 -9.42 -12.10
N GLN A 53 -6.52 -10.61 -11.69
CA GLN A 53 -7.70 -10.81 -10.82
C GLN A 53 -7.52 -10.15 -9.45
N LEU A 54 -6.33 -10.24 -8.84
CA LEU A 54 -6.04 -9.56 -7.57
C LEU A 54 -6.05 -8.04 -7.72
N ILE A 55 -5.47 -7.52 -8.80
CA ILE A 55 -5.47 -6.09 -9.11
C ILE A 55 -6.90 -5.59 -9.39
N ARG A 56 -7.73 -6.39 -10.06
CA ARG A 56 -9.16 -6.10 -10.27
C ARG A 56 -9.91 -6.03 -8.94
N LYS A 57 -9.73 -7.03 -8.07
CA LYS A 57 -10.31 -7.04 -6.72
C LYS A 57 -9.89 -5.81 -5.93
N LEU A 58 -8.60 -5.46 -5.95
CA LEU A 58 -8.13 -4.23 -5.32
C LEU A 58 -8.83 -3.01 -5.89
N ALA A 59 -8.95 -2.90 -7.21
CA ALA A 59 -9.64 -1.80 -7.88
C ALA A 59 -11.12 -1.72 -7.49
N ASP A 60 -11.79 -2.84 -7.20
CA ASP A 60 -13.18 -2.86 -6.74
C ASP A 60 -13.32 -2.45 -5.25
N LEU A 61 -12.25 -2.57 -4.45
CA LEU A 61 -12.21 -2.14 -3.05
C LEU A 61 -11.88 -0.65 -2.88
N LEU A 62 -11.10 -0.07 -3.81
CA LEU A 62 -10.67 1.33 -3.75
C LEU A 62 -11.83 2.35 -3.77
N PRO A 63 -12.94 2.18 -4.51
CA PRO A 63 -14.10 3.09 -4.51
C PRO A 63 -14.61 3.53 -3.15
N ARG A 64 -14.36 2.73 -2.09
CA ARG A 64 -14.66 3.08 -0.69
C ARG A 64 -13.94 4.36 -0.20
N VAL A 65 -12.94 4.86 -0.94
CA VAL A 65 -12.12 6.06 -0.64
C VAL A 65 -11.84 6.95 -1.87
N VAL A 66 -12.53 6.74 -3.01
CA VAL A 66 -12.11 7.29 -4.34
C VAL A 66 -12.36 8.78 -4.55
N ASP A 67 -12.96 9.51 -3.61
CA ASP A 67 -13.17 10.96 -3.80
C ASP A 67 -11.88 11.81 -3.80
N TYR A 68 -10.68 11.21 -3.71
CA TYR A 68 -9.40 11.92 -3.69
C TYR A 68 -8.42 11.54 -4.81
N LEU A 69 -7.85 12.56 -5.46
CA LEU A 69 -6.71 12.52 -6.40
C LEU A 69 -5.53 11.68 -5.89
N ALA A 70 -5.35 11.58 -4.57
CA ALA A 70 -4.33 10.77 -3.91
C ALA A 70 -4.42 9.28 -4.25
N THR A 71 -5.64 8.73 -4.35
CA THR A 71 -5.86 7.30 -4.70
C THR A 71 -5.40 7.02 -6.13
N VAL A 72 -5.65 7.95 -7.06
CA VAL A 72 -5.21 7.83 -8.46
C VAL A 72 -3.68 7.86 -8.56
N MET A 73 -3.02 8.79 -7.87
CA MET A 73 -1.55 8.87 -7.88
C MET A 73 -0.89 7.59 -7.33
N LEU A 74 -1.49 7.01 -6.30
CA LEU A 74 -1.03 5.74 -5.74
C LEU A 74 -1.26 4.57 -6.71
N ALA A 75 -2.44 4.50 -7.33
CA ALA A 75 -2.78 3.48 -8.31
C ALA A 75 -1.85 3.51 -9.53
N LEU A 76 -1.42 4.68 -10.00
CA LEU A 76 -0.47 4.80 -11.12
C LEU A 76 0.91 4.20 -10.80
N LYS A 77 1.38 4.35 -9.55
CA LYS A 77 2.64 3.76 -9.10
C LYS A 77 2.52 2.25 -8.87
N LEU A 78 1.47 1.82 -8.17
CA LEU A 78 1.29 0.41 -7.81
C LEU A 78 0.87 -0.44 -9.02
N GLY A 79 -0.05 0.04 -9.86
CA GLY A 79 -0.62 -0.75 -10.95
C GLY A 79 0.44 -1.28 -11.91
N SER A 80 1.31 -0.40 -12.42
CA SER A 80 2.37 -0.81 -13.37
C SER A 80 3.39 -1.76 -12.73
N ALA A 81 3.75 -1.54 -11.46
CA ALA A 81 4.66 -2.40 -10.72
C ALA A 81 4.06 -3.80 -10.48
N LEU A 82 2.82 -3.86 -9.99
CA LEU A 82 2.15 -5.12 -9.65
C LEU A 82 1.84 -5.96 -10.90
N VAL A 83 1.44 -5.34 -12.02
CA VAL A 83 1.22 -6.06 -13.29
C VAL A 83 2.50 -6.77 -13.74
N ARG A 84 3.67 -6.14 -13.57
CA ARG A 84 4.98 -6.71 -13.91
C ARG A 84 5.47 -7.76 -12.91
N GLY A 85 4.76 -7.96 -11.79
CA GLY A 85 5.18 -8.88 -10.73
C GLY A 85 6.32 -8.32 -9.86
N ASN A 86 6.50 -7.00 -9.85
CA ASN A 86 7.39 -6.35 -8.89
C ASN A 86 6.78 -6.41 -7.49
N VAL A 87 7.63 -6.25 -6.48
CA VAL A 87 7.24 -5.98 -5.10
C VAL A 87 7.52 -4.51 -4.80
N VAL A 88 6.70 -3.89 -3.94
CA VAL A 88 6.77 -2.47 -3.66
C VAL A 88 6.81 -2.22 -2.16
N ILE A 89 7.77 -1.42 -1.72
CA ILE A 89 7.76 -0.78 -0.42
C ILE A 89 7.39 0.68 -0.64
N LEU A 90 6.40 1.17 0.09
CA LEU A 90 5.87 2.52 -0.08
C LEU A 90 5.90 3.28 1.24
N LYS A 91 6.56 4.44 1.25
CA LYS A 91 6.43 5.45 2.31
C LYS A 91 5.60 6.63 1.79
N PRO A 92 4.38 6.85 2.31
CA PRO A 92 3.62 8.07 2.01
C PRO A 92 4.23 9.29 2.71
N ALA A 93 3.79 10.49 2.31
CA ALA A 93 4.09 11.71 3.05
C ALA A 93 3.40 11.67 4.42
N GLU A 94 4.09 12.17 5.45
CA GLU A 94 3.59 12.19 6.85
C GLU A 94 2.33 13.04 7.01
N GLN A 95 2.12 14.04 6.16
CA GLN A 95 0.93 14.89 6.22
C GLN A 95 -0.32 14.20 5.66
N THR A 96 -0.16 13.21 4.78
CA THR A 96 -1.28 12.56 4.06
C THR A 96 -1.19 11.02 3.99
N PRO A 97 -0.98 10.31 5.10
CA PRO A 97 -0.76 8.86 5.09
C PRO A 97 -2.06 8.05 4.99
N LEU A 98 -3.21 8.62 5.32
CA LEU A 98 -4.46 7.87 5.53
C LEU A 98 -4.92 7.09 4.30
N THR A 99 -4.85 7.68 3.11
CA THR A 99 -5.20 6.99 1.86
C THR A 99 -4.28 5.80 1.59
N ALA A 100 -2.98 5.94 1.87
CA ALA A 100 -2.02 4.85 1.68
C ALA A 100 -2.25 3.71 2.69
N LEU A 101 -2.55 4.03 3.95
CA LEU A 101 -2.88 3.05 4.98
C LEU A 101 -4.18 2.30 4.67
N PHE A 102 -5.20 3.01 4.18
CA PHE A 102 -6.42 2.36 3.70
C PHE A 102 -6.13 1.40 2.54
N CYS A 103 -5.33 1.84 1.56
CA CYS A 103 -4.94 1.00 0.44
C CYS A 103 -4.16 -0.25 0.90
N ALA A 104 -3.30 -0.14 1.92
CA ALA A 104 -2.63 -1.29 2.52
C ALA A 104 -3.63 -2.28 3.12
N SER A 105 -4.69 -1.80 3.79
CA SER A 105 -5.77 -2.67 4.27
C SER A 105 -6.53 -3.34 3.11
N ALA A 106 -6.80 -2.61 2.03
CA ALA A 106 -7.47 -3.16 0.85
C ALA A 106 -6.60 -4.20 0.11
N ILE A 107 -5.27 -4.04 0.08
CA ILE A 107 -4.34 -5.04 -0.47
C ILE A 107 -4.45 -6.36 0.31
N LYS A 108 -4.52 -6.28 1.64
CA LYS A 108 -4.73 -7.45 2.49
C LYS A 108 -6.09 -8.10 2.23
N GLU A 109 -7.16 -7.33 2.13
CA GLU A 109 -8.51 -7.81 1.81
C GLU A 109 -8.60 -8.45 0.41
N ALA A 110 -7.90 -7.89 -0.58
CA ALA A 110 -7.84 -8.42 -1.94
C ALA A 110 -7.12 -9.78 -2.03
N GLY A 111 -6.30 -10.14 -1.04
CA GLY A 111 -5.62 -11.43 -0.94
C GLY A 111 -4.25 -11.47 -1.62
N PHE A 112 -3.53 -10.35 -1.65
CA PHE A 112 -2.13 -10.36 -2.07
C PHE A 112 -1.30 -11.20 -1.10
N PRO A 113 -0.28 -11.93 -1.59
CA PRO A 113 0.61 -12.71 -0.72
C PRO A 113 1.43 -11.79 0.21
N PRO A 114 1.86 -12.32 1.37
CA PRO A 114 2.67 -11.58 2.33
C PRO A 114 4.11 -11.34 1.83
#